data_AF-A0A2M8MYA7-F1
#
_entry.id   AF-A0A2M8MYA7-F1
#
_cell.length_a   1.000
_cell.length_b   1.000
_cell.length_c   1.000
_cell.angle_alpha   90.00
_cell.angle_beta   90.00
_cell.angle_gamma   90.00
#
_symmetry.space_group_name_H-M   'P 1'
#
loop_
_entity.id
_entity.type
_entity.pdbx_description
1 polymer ?
#
loop_
_entity_poly.entity_id
_entity_poly.type
_entity_poly.pdbx_seq_one_letter_code
_entity_poly.pdbx_strand_id
1 'polypeptide(L)'
;MRDSCVTADESSAPIPISDIARSRADFPAARITFHLELVCQGLGGLAALCEVLDRAGLGLRALRVSEGGRVSCLLQDDPAADLTGLAVRLPQVAVLVSWQTQIAF
;
A
#
# COMPACT_ATOMS: atom_id res chain seq x y z
N MET A 1 9.09 6.44 30.82
CA MET A 1 8.21 6.25 29.64
C MET A 1 8.77 7.14 28.56
N ARG A 2 9.53 6.59 27.61
CA ARG A 2 10.08 7.37 26.50
C ARG A 2 9.08 7.28 25.37
N ASP A 3 8.39 8.38 25.09
CA ASP A 3 7.72 8.60 23.82
C ASP A 3 8.82 8.65 22.75
N SER A 4 9.05 7.51 22.08
CA SER A 4 9.85 7.48 20.87
C SER A 4 9.07 8.22 19.81
N CYS A 5 9.36 9.52 19.70
CA CYS A 5 9.07 10.34 18.54
C CYS A 5 9.50 9.57 17.29
N VAL A 6 8.53 9.24 16.44
CA VAL A 6 8.77 8.67 15.12
C VAL A 6 9.79 9.60 14.43
N THR A 7 10.97 9.07 14.12
CA THR A 7 12.01 9.80 13.40
C THR A 7 11.47 10.22 12.04
N ALA A 8 11.22 11.52 11.90
CA ALA A 8 10.73 12.18 10.71
C ALA A 8 11.80 12.25 9.62
N ASP A 9 12.18 11.10 9.06
CA ASP A 9 13.01 11.01 7.84
C ASP A 9 12.62 9.83 6.93
N GLU A 10 11.46 9.19 7.16
CA GLU A 10 10.88 8.25 6.19
C GLU A 10 10.13 9.06 5.12
N SER A 11 10.85 9.49 4.10
CA SER A 11 10.23 9.95 2.84
C SER A 11 9.29 8.85 2.34
N SER A 12 8.03 9.19 2.11
CA SER A 12 7.06 8.22 1.60
C SER A 12 7.54 7.69 0.26
N ALA A 13 7.70 6.37 0.15
CA ALA A 13 7.96 5.73 -1.13
C ALA A 13 6.84 6.10 -2.12
N PRO A 14 7.16 6.28 -3.41
CA PRO A 14 6.14 6.49 -4.43
C PRO A 14 5.44 5.17 -4.79
N ILE A 15 4.19 5.25 -5.22
CA ILE A 15 3.51 4.14 -5.89
C ILE A 15 4.05 4.06 -7.32
N PRO A 16 4.61 2.92 -7.78
CA PRO A 16 5.24 2.81 -9.10
C PRO A 16 4.20 2.61 -10.22
N ILE A 17 3.29 3.59 -10.38
CA ILE A 17 2.11 3.50 -11.28
C ILE A 17 2.53 3.16 -12.72
N SER A 18 3.55 3.83 -13.25
CA SER A 18 4.03 3.61 -14.62
C SER A 18 4.57 2.20 -14.84
N ASP A 19 5.26 1.63 -13.85
CA ASP A 19 5.83 0.29 -13.93
C ASP A 19 4.75 -0.80 -13.80
N ILE A 20 3.72 -0.54 -12.99
CA ILE A 20 2.55 -1.41 -12.88
C ILE A 20 1.76 -1.40 -14.20
N ALA A 21 1.51 -0.22 -14.78
CA ALA A 21 0.84 -0.09 -16.07
C ALA A 21 1.61 -0.82 -17.19
N ARG A 22 2.94 -0.69 -17.22
CA ARG A 22 3.79 -1.45 -18.14
C ARG A 22 3.70 -2.95 -17.91
N SER A 23 3.79 -3.39 -16.66
CA SER A 23 3.70 -4.82 -16.29
C SER A 23 2.37 -5.44 -16.71
N ARG A 24 1.25 -4.72 -16.55
CA ARG A 24 -0.08 -5.15 -17.04
C ARG A 24 -0.12 -5.29 -18.56
N ALA A 25 0.55 -4.39 -19.29
CA ALA A 25 0.61 -4.43 -20.75
C ALA A 25 1.50 -5.57 -21.27
N ASP A 26 2.65 -5.77 -20.64
CA ASP A 26 3.62 -6.81 -21.03
C ASP A 26 3.12 -8.22 -20.67
N PHE A 27 2.34 -8.35 -19.59
CA PHE A 27 1.88 -9.63 -19.05
C PHE A 27 0.36 -9.65 -18.76
N PRO A 28 -0.50 -9.53 -19.78
CA PRO A 28 -1.95 -9.34 -19.59
C PRO A 28 -2.67 -10.55 -18.98
N ALA A 29 -2.09 -11.74 -19.06
CA ALA A 29 -2.64 -12.96 -18.46
C ALA A 29 -2.09 -13.27 -17.06
N ALA A 30 -1.07 -12.52 -16.61
CA ALA A 30 -0.42 -12.77 -15.33
C ALA A 30 -1.28 -12.28 -14.16
N ARG A 31 -1.15 -12.97 -13.02
CA ARG A 31 -1.71 -12.50 -11.75
C ARG A 31 -0.72 -11.53 -11.12
N ILE A 32 -1.20 -10.33 -10.81
CA ILE A 32 -0.41 -9.31 -10.13
C ILE A 32 -0.85 -9.21 -8.67
N THR A 33 0.12 -9.16 -7.76
CA THR A 33 -0.09 -8.87 -6.34
C THR A 33 0.85 -7.75 -5.89
N PHE A 34 0.42 -7.00 -4.88
CA PHE A 34 1.23 -5.93 -4.30
C PHE A 34 1.53 -6.24 -2.83
N HIS A 35 2.79 -6.12 -2.46
CA HIS A 35 3.24 -6.16 -1.08
C HIS A 35 3.61 -4.74 -0.66
N LEU A 36 2.94 -4.24 0.38
CA LEU A 36 3.15 -2.90 0.89
C LEU A 36 3.62 -2.97 2.34
N GLU A 37 4.61 -2.14 2.68
CA GLU A 37 4.95 -1.82 4.06
C GLU A 37 4.58 -0.37 4.33
N LEU A 38 3.82 -0.14 5.40
CA LEU A 38 3.22 1.14 5.75
C LEU A 38 3.41 1.43 7.24
N VAL A 39 3.33 2.70 7.62
CA VAL A 39 3.18 3.12 9.02
C VAL A 39 1.89 3.93 9.15
N CYS A 40 1.02 3.55 10.10
CA CYS A 40 -0.23 4.25 10.36
C CYS A 40 -0.38 4.60 11.84
N GLN A 41 -1.14 5.67 12.12
CA GLN A 41 -1.33 6.17 13.48
C GLN A 41 -2.52 5.49 14.17
N GLY A 42 -2.21 4.48 14.98
CA GLY A 42 -3.19 3.77 15.80
C GLY A 42 -4.29 3.07 14.99
N LEU A 43 -5.35 2.67 15.69
CA LEU A 43 -6.45 1.90 15.09
C LEU A 43 -7.29 2.74 14.12
N GLY A 44 -7.44 4.05 14.37
CA GLY A 44 -8.14 4.95 13.45
C GLY A 44 -7.42 5.09 12.10
N GLY A 45 -6.08 5.20 12.12
CA GLY A 45 -5.27 5.21 10.90
C GLY A 45 -5.35 3.88 10.14
N LEU A 46 -5.38 2.75 10.85
CA LEU A 46 -5.55 1.43 10.23
C LEU A 46 -6.92 1.28 9.53
N ALA A 47 -8.00 1.75 10.16
CA ALA A 47 -9.33 1.73 9.56
C ALA A 47 -9.37 2.60 8.29
N ALA A 48 -8.85 3.83 8.38
CA ALA A 48 -8.78 4.74 7.24
C ALA A 48 -7.90 4.20 6.10
N LEU A 49 -6.81 3.50 6.42
CA LEU A 49 -5.99 2.79 5.44
C LEU A 49 -6.83 1.73 4.70
N CYS A 50 -7.57 0.90 5.41
CA CYS A 50 -8.40 -0.13 4.80
C CYS A 50 -9.47 0.48 3.87
N GLU A 51 -10.11 1.57 4.28
CA GLU A 51 -11.06 2.30 3.45
C GLU A 51 -10.44 2.90 2.18
N VAL A 52 -9.22 3.44 2.29
CA VAL A 52 -8.49 3.99 1.13
C VAL A 52 -8.11 2.89 0.14
N LEU A 53 -7.70 1.71 0.62
CA LEU A 53 -7.37 0.56 -0.22
C LEU A 53 -8.62 -0.01 -0.92
N ASP A 54 -9.73 -0.14 -0.17
CA ASP A 54 -11.01 -0.61 -0.72
C ASP A 54 -11.56 0.35 -1.78
N ARG A 55 -11.51 1.66 -1.51
CA ARG A 55 -11.90 2.70 -2.49
C ARG A 55 -11.03 2.69 -3.75
N ALA A 56 -9.77 2.28 -3.65
CA ALA A 56 -8.90 2.12 -4.80
C ALA A 56 -9.21 0.86 -5.62
N GLY A 57 -10.13 0.00 -5.16
CA GLY A 57 -10.45 -1.27 -5.80
C GLY A 57 -9.40 -2.36 -5.55
N LEU A 58 -8.55 -2.21 -4.54
CA LEU A 58 -7.53 -3.20 -4.21
C LEU A 58 -8.04 -4.21 -3.18
N GLY A 59 -8.03 -5.49 -3.55
CA GLY A 59 -8.48 -6.56 -2.65
C GLY A 59 -7.44 -6.88 -1.58
N LEU A 60 -7.73 -6.55 -0.31
CA LEU A 60 -6.86 -6.93 0.82
C LEU A 60 -6.93 -8.44 1.07
N ARG A 61 -5.79 -9.13 0.96
CA ARG A 61 -5.68 -10.60 1.13
C ARG A 61 -5.08 -10.98 2.48
N ALA A 62 -4.09 -10.21 2.92
CA ALA A 62 -3.50 -10.37 4.24
C ALA A 62 -3.10 -9.01 4.79
N LEU A 63 -3.23 -8.85 6.10
CA LEU A 63 -2.80 -7.68 6.83
C LEU A 63 -2.14 -8.13 8.13
N ARG A 64 -0.95 -7.60 8.40
CA ARG A 64 -0.25 -7.81 9.66
C ARG A 64 0.12 -6.46 10.25
N VAL A 65 -0.31 -6.24 11.49
CA VAL A 65 0.12 -5.10 12.31
C VAL A 65 1.23 -5.56 13.22
N SER A 66 2.31 -4.79 13.28
CA SER A 66 3.44 -5.03 14.18
C SER A 66 3.65 -3.86 15.13
N GLU A 67 4.64 -3.95 16.01
CA GLU A 67 4.99 -2.89 16.95
C GLU A 67 5.23 -1.55 16.22
N GLY A 68 4.91 -0.44 16.90
CA GLY A 68 5.10 0.91 16.35
C GLY A 68 4.14 1.30 15.23
N GLY A 69 3.03 0.57 15.02
CA GLY A 69 2.04 0.92 14.00
C GLY A 69 2.45 0.58 12.57
N ARG A 70 3.49 -0.26 12.41
CA ARG A 70 3.90 -0.80 11.12
C ARG A 70 2.88 -1.82 10.62
N VAL A 71 2.49 -1.68 9.37
CA VAL A 71 1.50 -2.52 8.69
C VAL A 71 2.12 -3.12 7.43
N SER A 72 2.05 -4.43 7.34
CA SER A 72 2.39 -5.19 6.13
C SER A 72 1.09 -5.66 5.48
N CYS A 73 0.90 -5.32 4.20
CA CYS A 73 -0.29 -5.67 3.44
C CYS A 73 0.08 -6.51 2.21
N LEU A 74 -0.71 -7.56 1.97
CA LEU A 74 -0.77 -8.25 0.69
C LEU A 74 -2.08 -7.88 0.00
N LEU A 75 -1.96 -7.24 -1.16
CA LEU A 75 -3.09 -6.81 -1.99
C LEU A 75 -3.12 -7.64 -3.26
N GLN A 76 -4.32 -7.99 -3.70
CA GLN A 76 -4.56 -8.52 -5.03
C GLN A 76 -4.86 -7.38 -5.99
N ASP A 77 -4.25 -7.43 -7.17
CA ASP A 77 -4.52 -6.46 -8.23
C ASP A 77 -5.93 -6.64 -8.82
N ASP A 78 -6.53 -5.51 -9.18
CA ASP A 78 -7.68 -5.41 -10.07
C ASP A 78 -7.29 -4.48 -11.23
N PRO A 79 -7.43 -4.90 -12.51
CA PRO A 79 -7.12 -4.04 -13.65
C PRO A 79 -7.84 -2.68 -13.63
N ALA A 80 -9.00 -2.59 -12.98
CA ALA A 80 -9.76 -1.35 -12.81
C ALA A 80 -9.34 -0.52 -11.59
N ALA A 81 -8.36 -0.96 -10.80
CA ALA A 81 -7.92 -0.27 -9.58
C ALA A 81 -7.41 1.16 -9.86
N ASP A 82 -7.87 2.12 -9.06
CA ASP A 82 -7.52 3.54 -9.13
C ASP A 82 -6.23 3.84 -8.35
N LEU A 83 -5.08 3.46 -8.94
CA LEU A 83 -3.76 3.68 -8.33
C LEU A 83 -3.36 5.16 -8.28
N THR A 84 -3.86 5.98 -9.20
CA THR A 84 -3.61 7.43 -9.20
C THR A 84 -4.32 8.10 -8.04
N GLY A 85 -5.60 7.79 -7.84
CA GLY A 85 -6.33 8.30 -6.67
C GLY A 85 -5.81 7.70 -5.36
N LEU A 86 -5.32 6.46 -5.36
CA LEU A 86 -4.62 5.89 -4.21
C LEU A 86 -3.38 6.72 -3.85
N ALA A 87 -2.55 7.10 -4.83
CA ALA A 87 -1.35 7.91 -4.59
C ALA A 87 -1.66 9.28 -3.96
N VAL A 88 -2.84 9.85 -4.25
CA VAL A 88 -3.30 11.11 -3.67
C VAL A 88 -3.83 10.94 -2.23
N ARG A 89 -4.52 9.82 -1.95
CA ARG A 89 -5.23 9.59 -0.69
C ARG A 89 -4.37 8.91 0.38
N LEU A 90 -3.52 7.97 -0.02
CA LEU A 90 -2.72 7.16 0.89
C LEU A 90 -1.85 8.00 1.86
N PRO A 91 -1.15 9.07 1.42
CA PRO A 91 -0.33 9.89 2.32
C PRO A 91 -1.12 10.61 3.42
N GLN A 92 -2.44 10.68 3.31
CA GLN A 92 -3.31 11.31 4.31
C GLN A 92 -3.62 10.38 5.49
N VAL A 93 -3.38 9.07 5.34
CA VAL A 93 -3.77 8.04 6.32
C VAL A 93 -2.61 7.15 6.76
N ALA A 94 -1.57 7.01 5.93
CA ALA A 94 -0.40 6.20 6.20
C ALA A 94 0.84 6.71 5.46
N VAL A 95 2.02 6.45 6.02
CA VAL A 95 3.30 6.65 5.34
C VAL A 95 3.66 5.35 4.63
N LEU A 96 3.83 5.39 3.30
CA LEU A 96 4.28 4.23 2.53
C LEU A 96 5.78 4.09 2.69
N VAL A 97 6.24 2.96 3.24
CA VAL A 97 7.66 2.66 3.43
C VAL A 97 8.21 1.91 2.22
N SER A 98 7.44 0.94 1.69
CA SER A 98 7.84 0.22 0.48
C SER A 98 6.64 -0.30 -0.30
N TRP A 99 6.84 -0.43 -1.61
CA TRP A 99 5.91 -1.06 -2.53
C TRP A 99 6.67 -2.09 -3.36
N GLN A 100 6.16 -3.31 -3.43
CA GLN A 100 6.68 -4.37 -4.28
C GLN A 100 5.55 -4.94 -5.13
N THR A 101 5.78 -4.98 -6.45
CA THR A 101 4.88 -5.62 -7.41
C THR A 101 5.39 -7.03 -7.69
N GLN A 102 4.54 -8.03 -7.51
CA GLN A 102 4.83 -9.41 -7.84
C GLN A 102 3.95 -9.86 -9.00
N ILE A 103 4.55 -10.60 -9.92
CA ILE A 103 3.89 -11.12 -11.12
C ILE A 103 4.04 -12.65 -11.09
N ALA A 104 2.91 -13.36 -11.15
CA ALA A 104 2.86 -14.81 -11.20
C ALA A 104 2.15 -15.28 -12.47
N PHE A 105 2.69 -16.35 -13.07
CA PHE A 105 2.21 -16.95 -14.33
C PHE A 105 1.55 -18.31 -14.05
#